data_AF-A0A2V6X8J2-F1
#
_entry.id   AF-A0A2V6X8J2-F1
#
_cell.length_a   1.000
_cell.length_b   1.000
_cell.length_c   1.000
_cell.angle_alpha   90.00
_cell.angle_beta   90.00
_cell.angle_gamma   90.00
#
_symmetry.space_group_name_H-M   'P 1'
#
loop_
_entity.id
_entity.type
_entity.pdbx_description
1 polymer ?
#
loop_
_entity_poly.entity_id
_entity_poly.type
_entity_poly.pdbx_seq_one_letter_code
_entity_poly.pdbx_strand_id
1 'polypeptide(L)'
;MNARRNEMDTIRKLVARLDISITGGRRIFIYYAENAKAKDLAGTMNAIYGGAPTGTGRAGEAQGPPPGSPVYGGPTRVTPPPPAPTTPGTGEATFVEGQFRFIGDETTNAVIVATYPRYWTDFEQTLKQLDRSPRQVLIEVMVAEVTLTGDTRLGIEWALRSSKLAPGGTVSSAPGLGTNVAGVIQGQPSLGFPPSAAITTLAGLNFFTFSSDRFFAALNTFASEDRLNVLSSPSIMTSENKKAVINVSTSIPIVTSQQVPIGGTTVPTSTNTSSIIGTQSVEYRDAGIILTVTPRIGERGTVALDIKQEVNDIGTATPPTGSLSITKREAETSVVLLNNQTLVLGGLIKDKLDRTTRGIPWLKDIPILGYLFGTRIYTIDKTELLILITPRVIGTALDAAQITDSMRKANPQFDKTFQEIPALPPTSPGATTPRAPGGAPAPRAVPVPEAPAIPPPPSVAPPPPAPPPAR
;
A
#
# COMPACT_ATOMS: atom_id res chain seq x y z
N MET A 1 44.71 -79.15 22.27
CA MET A 1 44.09 -77.81 22.41
C MET A 1 42.86 -77.72 21.50
N ASN A 2 41.68 -78.08 21.99
CA ASN A 2 40.43 -78.22 21.21
C ASN A 2 39.47 -77.01 21.30
N ALA A 3 39.95 -75.84 21.71
CA ALA A 3 39.10 -74.67 21.99
C ALA A 3 38.49 -73.98 20.73
N ARG A 4 39.07 -74.13 19.54
CA ARG A 4 38.68 -73.31 18.36
C ARG A 4 37.40 -73.73 17.64
N ARG A 5 36.92 -74.97 17.77
CA ARG A 5 35.73 -75.44 17.00
C ARG A 5 34.41 -74.93 17.58
N ASN A 6 34.27 -74.92 18.91
CA ASN A 6 33.06 -74.41 19.57
C ASN A 6 32.95 -72.89 19.46
N GLU A 7 34.08 -72.19 19.48
CA GLU A 7 34.14 -70.74 19.24
C GLU A 7 33.71 -70.41 17.81
N MET A 8 34.19 -71.15 16.80
CA MET A 8 33.77 -70.96 15.41
C MET A 8 32.28 -71.25 15.20
N ASP A 9 31.72 -72.24 15.87
CA ASP A 9 30.29 -72.55 15.77
C ASP A 9 29.42 -71.49 16.47
N THR A 10 29.93 -70.90 17.57
CA THR A 10 29.30 -69.77 18.25
C THR A 10 29.36 -68.51 17.39
N ILE A 11 30.52 -68.22 16.77
CA ILE A 11 30.68 -67.11 15.82
C ILE A 11 29.76 -67.31 14.62
N ARG A 12 29.64 -68.52 14.08
CA ARG A 12 28.76 -68.81 12.94
C ARG A 12 27.29 -68.61 13.29
N LYS A 13 26.86 -68.97 14.51
CA LYS A 13 25.51 -68.68 15.02
C LYS A 13 25.29 -67.20 15.27
N LEU A 14 26.31 -66.47 15.72
CA LEU A 14 26.25 -65.02 15.90
C LEU A 14 26.13 -64.30 14.55
N VAL A 15 26.95 -64.70 13.57
CA VAL A 15 26.93 -64.21 12.20
C VAL A 15 25.58 -64.51 11.55
N ALA A 16 25.03 -65.72 11.69
CA ALA A 16 23.70 -66.04 11.16
C ALA A 16 22.56 -65.24 11.81
N ARG A 17 22.74 -64.74 13.04
CA ARG A 17 21.78 -63.81 13.70
C ARG A 17 22.00 -62.34 13.32
N LEU A 18 23.18 -61.99 12.81
CA LEU A 18 23.53 -60.65 12.30
C LEU A 18 23.28 -60.53 10.79
N ASP A 19 23.33 -61.65 10.06
CA ASP A 19 23.09 -61.79 8.63
C ASP A 19 21.58 -61.92 8.33
N ILE A 20 20.82 -61.02 8.93
CA ILE A 20 19.43 -60.74 8.58
C ILE A 20 19.41 -59.34 7.95
N SER A 21 18.90 -59.25 6.72
CA SER A 21 18.76 -57.97 6.04
C SER A 21 17.87 -57.06 6.87
N ILE A 22 18.45 -55.99 7.42
CA ILE A 22 17.72 -54.96 8.15
C ILE A 22 16.79 -54.27 7.15
N THR A 23 15.57 -54.77 7.02
CA THR A 23 14.50 -54.16 6.20
C THR A 23 14.03 -52.80 6.77
N GLY A 24 14.62 -52.37 7.89
CA GLY A 24 14.36 -51.13 8.62
C GLY A 24 15.40 -50.01 8.42
N GLY A 25 16.14 -49.97 7.31
CA GLY A 25 16.96 -48.81 6.96
C GLY A 25 16.14 -47.53 6.79
N ARG A 26 16.79 -46.36 6.83
CA ARG A 26 16.14 -45.07 6.53
C ARG A 26 15.57 -45.12 5.11
N ARG A 27 14.30 -44.76 4.96
CA ARG A 27 13.62 -44.63 3.66
C ARG A 27 13.22 -43.17 3.45
N ILE A 28 13.09 -42.81 2.18
CA ILE A 28 12.60 -41.49 1.77
C ILE A 28 11.10 -41.61 1.55
N PHE A 29 10.35 -40.75 2.21
CA PHE A 29 8.92 -40.59 2.01
C PHE A 29 8.65 -39.20 1.43
N ILE A 30 7.64 -39.10 0.58
CA ILE A 30 7.25 -37.86 -0.09
C ILE A 30 5.79 -37.59 0.29
N TYR A 31 5.53 -36.40 0.83
CA TYR A 31 4.20 -35.89 1.12
C TYR A 31 3.92 -34.69 0.21
N TYR A 32 2.86 -34.74 -0.59
CA TYR A 32 2.42 -33.62 -1.41
C TYR A 32 1.52 -32.72 -0.56
N ALA A 33 1.89 -31.45 -0.39
CA ALA A 33 1.10 -30.51 0.39
C ALA A 33 0.02 -29.87 -0.49
N GLU A 34 -1.21 -29.81 0.01
CA GLU A 34 -2.36 -29.30 -0.74
C GLU A 34 -2.67 -27.84 -0.41
N ASN A 35 -2.52 -27.42 0.85
CA ASN A 35 -2.95 -26.12 1.35
C ASN A 35 -1.79 -25.22 1.80
N ALA A 36 -0.80 -25.80 2.48
CA ALA A 36 0.35 -25.07 3.00
C ALA A 36 1.57 -25.19 2.08
N LYS A 37 2.50 -24.23 2.19
CA LYS A 37 3.76 -24.29 1.45
C LYS A 37 4.67 -25.37 2.04
N ALA A 38 5.20 -26.24 1.19
CA ALA A 38 6.08 -27.34 1.61
C ALA A 38 7.32 -26.85 2.37
N LYS A 39 7.86 -25.68 2.04
CA LYS A 39 8.97 -25.05 2.76
C LYS A 39 8.62 -24.69 4.21
N ASP A 40 7.45 -24.09 4.42
CA ASP A 40 6.99 -23.67 5.75
C ASP A 40 6.65 -24.90 6.61
N LEU A 41 6.06 -25.93 6.01
CA LEU A 41 5.82 -27.23 6.64
C LEU A 41 7.14 -27.92 7.02
N ALA A 42 8.09 -28.03 6.10
CA ALA A 42 9.39 -28.64 6.36
C ALA A 42 10.18 -27.89 7.44
N GLY A 43 10.13 -26.55 7.44
CA GLY A 43 10.72 -25.72 8.50
C GLY A 43 10.11 -26.02 9.87
N THR A 44 8.78 -26.11 9.94
CA THR A 44 8.05 -26.46 11.18
C THR A 44 8.36 -27.87 11.65
N MET A 45 8.41 -28.85 10.74
CA MET A 45 8.73 -30.25 11.08
C MET A 45 10.19 -30.42 11.53
N ASN A 46 11.14 -29.70 10.91
CA ASN A 46 12.52 -29.63 11.40
C ASN A 46 12.61 -29.02 12.80
N ALA A 47 11.80 -28.00 13.11
CA ALA A 47 11.77 -27.40 14.44
C ALA A 47 11.21 -28.36 15.51
N ILE A 48 10.22 -29.19 15.17
CA ILE A 48 9.60 -30.15 16.09
C ILE A 48 10.45 -31.42 16.25
N TYR A 49 10.95 -31.99 15.15
CA TYR A 49 11.54 -33.33 15.11
C TYR A 49 13.01 -33.36 14.71
N GLY A 50 13.55 -32.32 14.08
CA GLY A 50 14.91 -32.32 13.54
C GLY A 50 16.02 -32.33 14.60
N GLY A 51 15.67 -32.10 15.87
CA GLY A 51 16.65 -31.77 16.91
C GLY A 51 17.18 -30.36 16.67
N ALA A 52 17.33 -29.59 17.76
CA ALA A 52 17.66 -28.18 17.68
C ALA A 52 18.82 -27.91 16.70
N PRO A 53 18.66 -27.01 15.70
CA PRO A 53 19.82 -26.43 15.07
C PRO A 53 20.54 -25.62 16.15
N THR A 54 21.68 -26.12 16.60
CA THR A 54 22.67 -25.28 17.28
C THR A 54 23.05 -24.15 16.34
N GLY A 55 22.56 -22.95 16.66
CA GLY A 55 23.03 -21.69 16.12
C GLY A 55 22.47 -21.31 14.76
N THR A 56 21.48 -20.43 14.76
CA THR A 56 21.49 -19.26 13.86
C THR A 56 20.65 -18.16 14.49
N GLY A 57 21.27 -16.98 14.60
CA GLY A 57 20.75 -15.84 15.32
C GLY A 57 19.37 -15.43 14.84
N ARG A 58 18.49 -15.23 15.81
CA ARG A 58 17.35 -14.34 15.70
C ARG A 58 17.93 -12.96 15.36
N ALA A 59 17.70 -12.49 14.13
CA ALA A 59 17.97 -11.11 13.76
C ALA A 59 17.06 -10.23 14.63
N GLY A 60 17.62 -9.71 15.73
CA GLY A 60 17.03 -8.59 16.45
C GLY A 60 17.19 -7.34 15.60
N GLU A 61 16.07 -6.64 15.38
CA GLU A 61 16.08 -5.26 14.92
C GLU A 61 16.99 -4.43 15.83
N ALA A 62 18.13 -4.03 15.29
CA ALA A 62 19.01 -3.08 15.94
C ALA A 62 18.39 -1.69 15.81
N GLN A 63 17.84 -1.25 16.94
CA GLN A 63 17.45 0.11 17.27
C GLN A 63 18.62 1.07 16.97
N GLY A 64 18.41 2.01 16.02
CA GLY A 64 19.41 3.01 15.68
C GLY A 64 19.64 4.01 16.81
N PRO A 65 20.88 4.47 17.06
CA PRO A 65 21.15 5.50 18.06
C PRO A 65 20.73 6.90 17.57
N PRO A 66 20.37 7.83 18.49
CA PRO A 66 19.84 9.15 18.16
C PRO A 66 20.92 10.10 17.60
N PRO A 67 20.54 11.15 16.83
CA PRO A 67 21.49 12.07 16.23
C PRO A 67 21.89 13.19 17.20
N GLY A 68 23.20 13.51 17.28
CA GLY A 68 23.71 14.60 18.10
C GLY A 68 25.13 15.07 17.74
N SER A 69 25.19 16.10 16.89
CA SER A 69 26.22 17.17 16.74
C SER A 69 27.63 16.88 16.17
N PRO A 70 28.23 17.88 15.47
CA PRO A 70 29.31 17.66 14.50
C PRO A 70 30.72 17.96 15.06
N VAL A 71 31.74 17.28 14.53
CA VAL A 71 33.15 17.67 14.68
C VAL A 71 33.86 17.62 13.33
N TYR A 72 34.56 18.70 13.04
CA TYR A 72 35.35 19.00 11.84
C TYR A 72 36.78 18.45 11.98
N GLY A 73 37.37 17.95 10.89
CA GLY A 73 38.83 17.99 10.71
C GLY A 73 39.48 16.80 9.98
N GLY A 74 40.07 17.07 8.81
CA GLY A 74 41.32 16.43 8.34
C GLY A 74 41.21 15.43 7.18
N PRO A 75 41.94 15.63 6.06
CA PRO A 75 41.98 14.69 4.94
C PRO A 75 43.14 13.70 5.06
N THR A 76 42.88 12.40 5.05
CA THR A 76 43.95 11.39 4.88
C THR A 76 43.54 10.24 3.97
N ARG A 77 44.19 10.24 2.80
CA ARG A 77 44.83 9.12 2.10
C ARG A 77 44.01 7.83 1.88
N VAL A 78 43.56 7.68 0.65
CA VAL A 78 43.01 6.43 0.08
C VAL A 78 44.11 5.37 0.03
N THR A 79 43.87 4.23 0.68
CA THR A 79 44.66 3.00 0.50
C THR A 79 43.65 1.88 0.18
N PRO A 80 43.81 1.11 -0.91
CA PRO A 80 42.83 0.09 -1.29
C PRO A 80 42.91 -1.12 -0.35
N PRO A 81 41.77 -1.76 -0.01
CA PRO A 81 41.77 -2.95 0.84
C PRO A 81 42.26 -4.19 0.08
N PRO A 82 42.94 -5.14 0.76
CA PRO A 82 43.40 -6.40 0.16
C PRO A 82 42.22 -7.37 -0.09
N PRO A 83 42.34 -8.30 -1.06
CA PRO A 83 41.27 -9.21 -1.43
C PRO A 83 41.02 -10.26 -0.34
N ALA A 84 39.74 -10.45 0.01
CA ALA A 84 39.29 -11.52 0.90
C ALA A 84 39.36 -12.88 0.19
N PRO A 85 39.77 -13.97 0.88
CA PRO A 85 39.77 -15.30 0.30
C PRO A 85 38.33 -15.84 0.14
N THR A 86 38.03 -16.26 -1.08
CA THR A 86 36.89 -17.09 -1.45
C THR A 86 36.91 -18.40 -0.67
N THR A 87 35.84 -18.72 0.05
CA THR A 87 35.54 -20.10 0.47
C THR A 87 34.19 -20.48 -0.13
N PRO A 88 34.09 -21.52 -0.97
CA PRO A 88 32.81 -22.08 -1.39
C PRO A 88 32.17 -22.79 -0.20
N GLY A 89 31.15 -22.17 0.37
CA GLY A 89 30.27 -22.80 1.36
C GLY A 89 29.32 -23.79 0.70
N THR A 90 29.85 -24.89 0.17
CA THR A 90 29.04 -26.12 0.06
C THR A 90 28.94 -26.65 1.47
N GLY A 91 27.84 -26.33 2.15
CA GLY A 91 27.50 -26.94 3.43
C GLY A 91 27.28 -28.43 3.24
N GLU A 92 28.36 -29.21 3.26
CA GLU A 92 28.31 -30.60 3.67
C GLU A 92 27.85 -30.60 5.13
N ALA A 93 26.53 -30.65 5.30
CA ALA A 93 25.92 -30.98 6.57
C ALA A 93 26.42 -32.37 6.94
N THR A 94 27.32 -32.41 7.91
CA THR A 94 27.82 -33.61 8.55
C THR A 94 26.59 -34.40 9.04
N PHE A 95 26.39 -35.59 8.51
CA PHE A 95 25.27 -36.46 8.86
C PHE A 95 25.45 -36.90 10.32
N VAL A 96 24.79 -36.23 11.26
CA VAL A 96 24.71 -36.72 12.64
C VAL A 96 23.70 -37.88 12.67
N GLU A 97 24.21 -39.06 12.96
CA GLU A 97 23.46 -40.29 13.07
C GLU A 97 22.42 -40.17 14.20
N GLY A 98 21.15 -40.02 13.80
CA GLY A 98 20.02 -39.82 14.73
C GLY A 98 19.07 -38.67 14.37
N GLN A 99 19.50 -37.68 13.57
CA GLN A 99 18.64 -36.55 13.20
C GLN A 99 17.69 -36.89 12.03
N PHE A 100 16.41 -36.55 12.19
CA PHE A 100 15.42 -36.56 11.11
C PHE A 100 15.60 -35.31 10.26
N ARG A 101 15.56 -35.44 8.93
CA ARG A 101 15.70 -34.29 8.03
C ARG A 101 14.44 -34.15 7.19
N PHE A 102 13.85 -32.97 7.24
CA PHE A 102 12.71 -32.56 6.43
C PHE A 102 13.20 -31.55 5.40
N ILE A 103 12.90 -31.79 4.11
CA ILE A 103 13.28 -30.90 3.01
C ILE A 103 11.99 -30.55 2.28
N GLY A 104 11.64 -29.27 2.18
CA GLY A 104 10.53 -28.81 1.37
C GLY A 104 11.03 -28.44 -0.03
N ASP A 105 10.53 -29.11 -1.05
CA ASP A 105 10.71 -28.70 -2.44
C ASP A 105 9.63 -27.68 -2.82
N GLU A 106 10.04 -26.48 -3.19
CA GLU A 106 9.13 -25.40 -3.62
C GLU A 106 8.55 -25.67 -5.01
N THR A 107 9.26 -26.40 -5.87
CA THR A 107 8.83 -26.61 -7.27
C THR A 107 7.66 -27.57 -7.35
N THR A 108 7.74 -28.68 -6.62
CA THR A 108 6.69 -29.73 -6.60
C THR A 108 5.72 -29.55 -5.43
N ASN A 109 5.90 -28.52 -4.58
CA ASN A 109 5.20 -28.32 -3.31
C ASN A 109 5.11 -29.62 -2.48
N ALA A 110 6.24 -30.32 -2.35
CA ALA A 110 6.32 -31.60 -1.66
C ALA A 110 7.31 -31.54 -0.49
N VAL A 111 6.94 -32.17 0.63
CA VAL A 111 7.82 -32.38 1.78
C VAL A 111 8.47 -33.76 1.65
N ILE A 112 9.79 -33.76 1.48
CA ILE A 112 10.61 -34.96 1.42
C ILE A 112 11.14 -35.23 2.83
N VAL A 113 10.86 -36.44 3.34
CA VAL A 113 11.19 -36.85 4.70
C VAL A 113 12.08 -38.10 4.65
N ALA A 114 13.30 -37.98 5.17
CA ALA A 114 14.19 -39.12 5.32
C ALA A 114 14.09 -39.67 6.75
N THR A 115 13.39 -40.80 6.95
CA THR A 115 13.14 -41.37 8.28
C THR A 115 13.08 -42.91 8.29
N TYR A 116 13.01 -43.50 9.48
CA TYR A 116 12.71 -44.92 9.65
C TYR A 116 11.20 -45.16 9.45
N PRO A 117 10.79 -46.29 8.83
CA PRO A 117 9.39 -46.58 8.54
C PRO A 117 8.45 -46.53 9.76
N ARG A 118 8.95 -46.78 10.97
CA ARG A 118 8.18 -46.76 12.21
C ARG A 118 7.67 -45.37 12.62
N TYR A 119 8.34 -44.29 12.23
CA TYR A 119 7.96 -42.91 12.59
C TYR A 119 7.17 -42.20 11.49
N TRP A 120 7.06 -42.81 10.31
CA TRP A 120 6.38 -42.19 9.18
C TRP A 120 4.91 -41.89 9.48
N THR A 121 4.20 -42.81 10.14
CA THR A 121 2.77 -42.64 10.47
C THR A 121 2.52 -41.42 11.35
N ASP A 122 3.40 -41.15 12.33
CA ASP A 122 3.28 -39.99 13.22
C ASP A 122 3.56 -38.67 12.46
N PHE A 123 4.56 -38.68 11.57
CA PHE A 123 4.88 -37.52 10.72
C PHE A 123 3.78 -37.23 9.71
N GLU A 124 3.21 -38.27 9.10
CA GLU A 124 2.10 -38.15 8.15
C GLU A 124 0.86 -37.56 8.84
N GLN A 125 0.51 -38.01 10.05
CA GLN A 125 -0.59 -37.44 10.82
C GLN A 125 -0.35 -35.98 11.18
N THR A 126 0.87 -35.63 11.58
CA THR A 126 1.23 -34.25 11.90
C THR A 126 1.18 -33.34 10.66
N LEU A 127 1.71 -33.81 9.52
CA LEU A 127 1.63 -33.09 8.24
C LEU A 127 0.18 -32.85 7.83
N LYS A 128 -0.68 -33.87 7.90
CA LYS A 128 -2.13 -33.72 7.60
C LYS A 128 -2.83 -32.72 8.53
N GLN A 129 -2.41 -32.63 9.79
CA GLN A 129 -2.98 -31.66 10.73
C GLN A 129 -2.49 -30.22 10.48
N LEU A 130 -1.26 -30.05 9.99
CA LEU A 130 -0.68 -28.74 9.64
C LEU A 130 -1.12 -28.25 8.25
N ASP A 131 -1.41 -29.16 7.33
CA ASP A 131 -1.84 -28.89 5.95
C ASP A 131 -3.33 -28.53 5.86
N ARG A 132 -3.76 -27.55 6.67
CA ARG A 132 -5.12 -27.01 6.64
C ARG A 132 -5.21 -25.82 5.70
N SER A 133 -6.36 -25.67 5.06
CA SER A 133 -6.65 -24.49 4.25
C SER A 133 -6.61 -23.21 5.11
N PRO A 134 -5.80 -22.20 4.74
CA PRO A 134 -5.74 -20.96 5.47
C PRO A 134 -7.06 -20.20 5.31
N ARG A 135 -7.64 -19.77 6.43
CA ARG A 135 -8.85 -18.94 6.42
C ARG A 135 -8.56 -17.59 5.78
N GLN A 136 -9.55 -17.03 5.11
CA GLN A 136 -9.46 -15.71 4.49
C GLN A 136 -10.41 -14.75 5.20
N VAL A 137 -10.13 -13.46 5.09
CA VAL A 137 -11.00 -12.41 5.60
C VAL A 137 -11.09 -11.30 4.57
N LEU A 138 -12.32 -10.87 4.30
CA LEU A 138 -12.62 -9.62 3.61
C LEU A 138 -12.72 -8.52 4.66
N ILE A 139 -11.95 -7.47 4.47
CA ILE A 139 -11.93 -6.31 5.36
C ILE A 139 -12.49 -5.14 4.59
N GLU A 140 -13.53 -4.54 5.13
CA GLU A 140 -14.16 -3.33 4.61
C GLU A 140 -13.92 -2.20 5.61
N VAL A 141 -13.34 -1.10 5.14
CA VAL A 141 -13.16 0.11 5.93
C VAL A 141 -14.06 1.18 5.35
N MET A 142 -14.75 1.93 6.19
CA MET A 142 -15.55 3.08 5.79
C MET A 142 -14.99 4.32 6.46
N VAL A 143 -14.54 5.27 5.64
CA VAL A 143 -14.10 6.59 6.08
C VAL A 143 -15.16 7.59 5.66
N ALA A 144 -15.78 8.22 6.65
CA ALA A 144 -16.77 9.27 6.44
C ALA A 144 -16.22 10.58 7.01
N GLU A 145 -16.21 11.63 6.19
CA GLU A 145 -15.82 12.97 6.61
C GLU A 145 -16.89 13.98 6.21
N VAL A 146 -17.28 14.82 7.16
CA VAL A 146 -18.15 15.96 6.91
C VAL A 146 -17.39 17.22 7.30
N THR A 147 -17.22 18.12 6.33
CA THR A 147 -16.70 19.46 6.56
C THR A 147 -17.81 20.48 6.35
N LEU A 148 -17.88 21.45 7.26
CA LEU A 148 -18.79 22.57 7.21
C LEU A 148 -17.97 23.85 7.36
N THR A 149 -17.97 24.69 6.33
CA THR A 149 -17.30 25.98 6.32
C THR A 149 -18.36 27.07 6.23
N GLY A 150 -18.53 27.83 7.31
CA GLY A 150 -19.45 28.97 7.39
C GLY A 150 -18.70 30.29 7.45
N ASP A 151 -19.13 31.28 6.70
CA ASP A 151 -18.53 32.63 6.69
C ASP A 151 -19.63 33.69 6.65
N THR A 152 -19.84 34.38 7.76
CA THR A 152 -20.83 35.44 7.91
C THR A 152 -20.15 36.77 8.20
N ARG A 153 -20.34 37.74 7.31
CA ARG A 153 -19.87 39.12 7.43
C ARG A 153 -21.05 40.08 7.51
N LEU A 154 -21.02 40.98 8.49
CA LEU A 154 -22.01 42.03 8.67
C LEU A 154 -21.32 43.30 9.14
N GLY A 155 -21.49 44.40 8.42
CA GLY A 155 -21.03 45.72 8.88
C GLY A 155 -21.35 46.86 7.94
N ILE A 156 -21.15 48.09 8.45
CA ILE A 156 -21.23 49.32 7.68
C ILE A 156 -19.85 49.98 7.68
N GLU A 157 -19.37 50.38 6.51
CA GLU A 157 -18.11 51.09 6.33
C GLU A 157 -18.36 52.58 6.11
N TRP A 158 -17.67 53.43 6.87
CA TRP A 158 -17.74 54.89 6.75
C TRP A 158 -16.46 55.42 6.11
N ALA A 159 -16.61 56.31 5.11
CA ALA A 159 -15.48 57.00 4.48
C ALA A 159 -15.72 58.51 4.40
N LEU A 160 -14.66 59.28 4.68
CA LEU A 160 -14.70 60.74 4.72
C LEU A 160 -13.83 61.34 3.61
N ARG A 161 -14.38 62.30 2.85
CA ARG A 161 -13.62 63.06 1.84
C ARG A 161 -13.02 64.30 2.49
N SER A 162 -11.77 64.22 2.95
CA SER A 162 -11.03 65.34 3.53
C SER A 162 -10.22 66.09 2.47
N SER A 163 -10.75 67.19 1.93
CA SER A 163 -10.03 68.04 0.96
C SER A 163 -9.01 69.00 1.62
N LYS A 164 -8.80 68.93 2.94
CA LYS A 164 -7.99 69.89 3.72
C LYS A 164 -6.74 69.30 4.38
N LEU A 165 -6.45 68.00 4.21
CA LEU A 165 -5.30 67.33 4.85
C LEU A 165 -4.12 67.05 3.90
N ALA A 166 -4.28 67.25 2.59
CA ALA A 166 -3.17 67.29 1.62
C ALA A 166 -3.63 68.03 0.34
N PRO A 167 -2.75 68.78 -0.35
CA PRO A 167 -3.05 69.32 -1.67
C PRO A 167 -3.21 68.12 -2.62
N GLY A 168 -4.46 67.85 -3.05
CA GLY A 168 -4.79 66.64 -3.82
C GLY A 168 -5.83 65.70 -3.20
N GLY A 169 -6.59 66.14 -2.18
CA GLY A 169 -7.87 65.52 -1.80
C GLY A 169 -7.82 64.03 -1.50
N THR A 170 -7.10 63.62 -0.46
CA THR A 170 -7.01 62.23 -0.03
C THR A 170 -8.30 61.80 0.69
N VAL A 171 -8.88 60.67 0.26
CA VAL A 171 -9.96 59.99 0.98
C VAL A 171 -9.33 59.16 2.09
N SER A 172 -9.71 59.41 3.35
CA SER A 172 -9.33 58.57 4.48
C SER A 172 -10.53 57.69 4.86
N SER A 173 -10.40 56.39 4.66
CA SER A 173 -11.36 55.40 5.17
C SER A 173 -10.96 54.98 6.59
N ALA A 174 -11.94 54.72 7.45
CA ALA A 174 -11.68 53.99 8.68
C ALA A 174 -11.20 52.57 8.31
N PRO A 175 -10.27 51.94 9.05
CA PRO A 175 -9.76 50.62 8.71
C PRO A 175 -10.88 49.56 8.79
N GLY A 176 -11.49 49.28 7.63
CA GLY A 176 -12.54 48.31 7.38
C GLY A 176 -12.09 47.19 6.44
N LEU A 177 -13.02 46.39 5.91
CA LEU A 177 -12.83 45.18 5.08
C LEU A 177 -12.07 45.39 3.75
N GLY A 178 -10.80 45.82 3.76
CA GLY A 178 -9.88 45.74 2.61
C GLY A 178 -10.27 46.51 1.34
N THR A 179 -11.40 47.22 1.34
CA THR A 179 -11.89 48.06 0.27
C THR A 179 -11.05 49.33 0.26
N ASN A 180 -9.97 49.30 -0.53
CA ASN A 180 -9.22 50.51 -0.86
C ASN A 180 -10.13 51.44 -1.70
N VAL A 181 -10.91 52.29 -1.04
CA VAL A 181 -11.63 53.42 -1.66
C VAL A 181 -10.65 54.50 -2.19
N ALA A 182 -9.34 54.24 -2.11
CA ALA A 182 -8.27 55.11 -2.59
C ALA A 182 -8.22 55.24 -4.14
N GLY A 183 -8.92 54.39 -4.90
CA GLY A 183 -8.87 54.40 -6.38
C GLY A 183 -9.96 55.22 -7.09
N VAL A 184 -10.94 55.79 -6.38
CA VAL A 184 -12.18 56.28 -7.03
C VAL A 184 -12.14 57.75 -7.48
N ILE A 185 -11.14 58.58 -7.13
CA ILE A 185 -11.23 60.02 -7.45
C ILE A 185 -9.89 60.64 -7.84
N GLN A 186 -9.56 60.59 -9.13
CA GLN A 186 -8.91 61.73 -9.78
C GLN A 186 -9.95 62.47 -10.62
N GLY A 187 -10.53 63.54 -10.06
CA GLY A 187 -10.86 64.74 -10.85
C GLY A 187 -12.19 64.87 -11.60
N GLN A 188 -13.21 64.01 -11.46
CA GLN A 188 -14.55 64.29 -12.05
C GLN A 188 -15.72 63.95 -11.12
N PRO A 189 -16.79 64.78 -11.07
CA PRO A 189 -17.98 64.55 -10.26
C PRO A 189 -19.01 63.73 -11.05
N SER A 190 -18.64 62.54 -11.52
CA SER A 190 -19.61 61.56 -11.98
C SER A 190 -19.74 60.48 -10.92
N LEU A 191 -20.98 60.12 -10.58
CA LEU A 191 -21.32 58.83 -9.98
C LEU A 191 -21.13 57.73 -11.03
N GLY A 192 -19.95 57.70 -11.65
CA GLY A 192 -19.51 56.60 -12.46
C GLY A 192 -19.12 55.48 -11.51
N PHE A 193 -19.89 54.39 -11.54
CA PHE A 193 -19.29 53.08 -11.29
C PHE A 193 -17.93 53.06 -12.01
N PRO A 194 -16.82 52.72 -11.33
CA PRO A 194 -15.56 52.57 -12.05
C PRO A 194 -15.84 51.63 -13.24
N PRO A 195 -15.48 52.00 -14.48
CA PRO A 195 -15.76 51.16 -15.63
C PRO A 195 -15.10 49.81 -15.40
N SER A 196 -15.93 48.81 -15.04
CA SER A 196 -15.70 47.37 -15.14
C SER A 196 -14.35 46.77 -14.67
N ALA A 197 -13.47 47.49 -13.97
CA ALA A 197 -12.11 47.02 -13.70
C ALA A 197 -11.63 47.14 -12.23
N ALA A 198 -12.40 47.77 -11.34
CA ALA A 198 -11.98 47.99 -9.95
C ALA A 198 -13.07 47.72 -8.88
N ILE A 199 -14.24 47.21 -9.27
CA ILE A 199 -15.07 46.48 -8.31
C ILE A 199 -14.50 45.07 -8.30
N THR A 200 -13.51 44.82 -7.44
CA THR A 200 -13.22 43.44 -7.05
C THR A 200 -14.54 42.91 -6.51
N THR A 201 -15.15 41.95 -7.19
CA THR A 201 -16.46 41.39 -6.87
C THR A 201 -16.39 40.77 -5.47
N LEU A 202 -16.58 41.58 -4.43
CA LEU A 202 -16.78 41.08 -3.09
C LEU A 202 -18.12 40.36 -3.11
N ALA A 203 -18.09 39.05 -2.90
CA ALA A 203 -19.28 38.26 -2.73
C ALA A 203 -20.13 38.85 -1.58
N GLY A 204 -21.44 39.02 -1.82
CA GLY A 204 -22.38 39.61 -0.86
C GLY A 204 -23.06 40.89 -1.37
N LEU A 205 -23.96 41.42 -0.53
CA LEU A 205 -24.70 42.64 -0.79
C LEU A 205 -23.87 43.85 -0.37
N ASN A 206 -23.54 44.72 -1.34
CA ASN A 206 -22.83 45.97 -1.12
C ASN A 206 -23.73 47.13 -1.57
N PHE A 207 -24.47 47.75 -0.64
CA PHE A 207 -25.35 48.88 -0.95
C PHE A 207 -24.71 50.21 -0.51
N PHE A 208 -24.60 51.16 -1.44
CA PHE A 208 -24.17 52.53 -1.17
C PHE A 208 -25.40 53.39 -0.90
N THR A 209 -25.62 53.78 0.35
CA THR A 209 -26.90 54.41 0.76
C THR A 209 -26.82 55.93 0.92
N PHE A 210 -25.64 56.53 1.11
CA PHE A 210 -25.51 57.99 1.17
C PHE A 210 -24.20 58.47 0.56
N SER A 211 -24.34 59.36 -0.42
CA SER A 211 -23.25 60.12 -1.02
C SER A 211 -23.60 61.60 -0.87
N SER A 212 -23.13 62.22 0.21
CA SER A 212 -23.05 63.68 0.29
C SER A 212 -21.68 64.12 -0.23
N ASP A 213 -21.45 65.41 -0.51
CA ASP A 213 -20.15 65.92 -0.99
C ASP A 213 -18.96 65.53 -0.06
N ARG A 214 -19.24 65.11 1.19
CA ARG A 214 -18.23 64.87 2.24
C ARG A 214 -18.29 63.50 2.93
N PHE A 215 -19.43 62.83 2.95
CA PHE A 215 -19.63 61.56 3.68
C PHE A 215 -20.15 60.44 2.77
N PHE A 216 -19.58 59.24 2.97
CA PHE A 216 -19.91 58.01 2.26
C PHE A 216 -20.12 56.88 3.26
N ALA A 217 -21.11 56.03 3.02
CA ALA A 217 -21.05 54.66 3.55
C ALA A 217 -21.62 53.60 2.64
N ALA A 218 -21.10 52.42 2.89
CA ALA A 218 -21.50 51.17 2.29
C ALA A 218 -21.97 50.19 3.37
N LEU A 219 -23.13 49.58 3.17
CA LEU A 219 -23.56 48.40 3.90
C LEU A 219 -22.97 47.17 3.20
N ASN A 220 -22.20 46.36 3.93
CA ASN A 220 -21.65 45.10 3.45
C ASN A 220 -22.22 43.94 4.29
N THR A 221 -22.96 43.06 3.64
CA THR A 221 -23.49 41.83 4.25
C THR A 221 -23.23 40.63 3.36
N PHE A 222 -22.67 39.57 3.94
CA PHE A 222 -22.38 38.32 3.26
C PHE A 222 -22.59 37.16 4.21
N ALA A 223 -23.20 36.07 3.74
CA ALA A 223 -23.25 34.81 4.45
C ALA A 223 -23.02 33.69 3.44
N SER A 224 -22.10 32.79 3.74
CA SER A 224 -21.79 31.60 2.96
C SER A 224 -21.74 30.39 3.88
N GLU A 225 -22.23 29.28 3.39
CA GLU A 225 -22.18 27.99 4.07
C GLU A 225 -21.85 26.93 3.01
N ASP A 226 -20.71 26.28 3.17
CA ASP A 226 -20.24 25.20 2.32
C ASP A 226 -20.22 23.90 3.12
N ARG A 227 -20.86 22.86 2.59
CA ARG A 227 -20.95 21.55 3.23
C ARG A 227 -20.44 20.49 2.28
N LEU A 228 -19.32 19.88 2.65
CA LEU A 228 -18.69 18.81 1.88
C LEU A 228 -18.76 17.51 2.67
N ASN A 229 -19.18 16.45 1.99
CA ASN A 229 -19.31 15.10 2.55
C ASN A 229 -18.49 14.14 1.70
N VAL A 230 -17.50 13.50 2.32
CA VAL A 230 -16.62 12.53 1.67
C VAL A 230 -16.91 11.16 2.29
N LEU A 231 -17.26 10.20 1.44
CA LEU A 231 -17.43 8.81 1.84
C LEU A 231 -16.51 7.94 1.00
N SER A 232 -15.64 7.20 1.66
CA SER A 232 -14.71 6.27 1.02
C SER A 232 -14.84 4.90 1.66
N SER A 233 -14.97 3.86 0.84
CA SER A 233 -15.15 2.47 1.29
C SER A 233 -14.13 1.50 0.67
N PRO A 234 -12.83 1.60 1.02
CA PRO A 234 -11.86 0.62 0.56
C PRO A 234 -12.17 -0.76 1.14
N SER A 235 -12.03 -1.80 0.30
CA SER A 235 -12.16 -3.19 0.73
C SER A 235 -11.00 -4.03 0.18
N ILE A 236 -10.53 -4.98 0.98
CA ILE A 236 -9.43 -5.88 0.61
C ILE A 236 -9.63 -7.25 1.24
N MET A 237 -9.34 -8.30 0.47
CA MET A 237 -9.37 -9.68 0.94
C MET A 237 -7.96 -10.20 1.14
N THR A 238 -7.72 -10.90 2.25
CA THR A 238 -6.41 -11.46 2.56
C THR A 238 -6.52 -12.75 3.38
N SER A 239 -5.47 -13.57 3.33
CA SER A 239 -5.36 -14.77 4.16
C SER A 239 -4.94 -14.43 5.59
N GLU A 240 -5.26 -15.32 6.52
CA GLU A 240 -4.77 -15.26 7.88
C GLU A 240 -3.25 -15.08 7.95
N ASN A 241 -2.78 -14.16 8.80
CA ASN A 241 -1.39 -13.79 9.03
C ASN A 241 -0.64 -13.24 7.80
N LYS A 242 -1.34 -12.82 6.74
CA LYS A 242 -0.71 -12.16 5.57
C LYS A 242 -1.07 -10.68 5.51
N LYS A 243 -0.02 -9.85 5.41
CA LYS A 243 -0.16 -8.42 5.15
C LYS A 243 -0.73 -8.20 3.76
N ALA A 244 -1.77 -7.39 3.67
CA ALA A 244 -2.35 -6.95 2.42
C ALA A 244 -2.42 -5.43 2.37
N VAL A 245 -2.23 -4.88 1.17
CA VAL A 245 -2.17 -3.43 0.95
C VAL A 245 -2.99 -3.10 -0.28
N ILE A 246 -3.88 -2.12 -0.17
CA ILE A 246 -4.53 -1.45 -1.29
C ILE A 246 -4.10 0.01 -1.27
N ASN A 247 -3.56 0.49 -2.39
CA ASN A 247 -3.15 1.87 -2.58
C ASN A 247 -3.89 2.43 -3.80
N VAL A 248 -4.77 3.39 -3.56
CA VAL A 248 -5.49 4.13 -4.59
C VAL A 248 -5.08 5.59 -4.44
N SER A 249 -3.97 5.96 -5.10
CA SER A 249 -3.41 7.30 -5.03
C SER A 249 -3.09 7.88 -6.41
N THR A 250 -3.02 9.20 -6.45
CA THR A 250 -2.43 9.98 -7.52
C THR A 250 -1.12 10.56 -7.01
N SER A 251 -0.04 10.39 -7.76
CA SER A 251 1.27 10.93 -7.39
C SER A 251 1.40 12.37 -7.86
N ILE A 252 1.53 13.32 -6.93
CA ILE A 252 1.65 14.74 -7.20
C ILE A 252 3.09 15.25 -6.98
N PRO A 253 3.63 16.08 -7.88
CA PRO A 253 4.97 16.66 -7.72
C PRO A 253 4.95 17.79 -6.69
N ILE A 254 5.82 17.71 -5.69
CA ILE A 254 6.07 18.77 -4.70
C ILE A 254 7.49 19.29 -4.89
N VAL A 255 7.66 20.60 -4.96
CA VAL A 255 8.99 21.23 -5.05
C VAL A 255 9.61 21.26 -3.65
N THR A 256 10.70 20.52 -3.44
CA THR A 256 11.37 20.37 -2.13
C THR A 256 12.53 21.34 -1.95
N SER A 257 13.14 21.80 -3.04
CA SER A 257 14.13 22.88 -3.01
C SER A 257 14.01 23.73 -4.26
N GLN A 258 14.06 25.04 -4.07
CA GLN A 258 14.14 26.02 -5.15
C GLN A 258 15.31 26.93 -4.84
N GLN A 259 16.40 26.78 -5.60
CA GLN A 259 17.51 27.72 -5.51
C GLN A 259 17.26 28.85 -6.50
N VAL A 260 16.93 30.03 -5.97
CA VAL A 260 16.95 31.27 -6.77
C VAL A 260 18.40 31.76 -6.77
N PRO A 261 19.10 31.78 -7.91
CA PRO A 261 20.48 32.24 -7.95
C PRO A 261 20.53 33.73 -7.58
N ILE A 262 21.17 34.05 -6.44
CA ILE A 262 21.50 35.43 -6.09
C ILE A 262 22.77 35.78 -6.88
N GLY A 263 22.59 36.39 -8.06
CA GLY A 263 23.73 36.69 -8.93
C GLY A 263 23.42 37.42 -10.24
N GLY A 264 22.27 38.08 -10.36
CA GLY A 264 21.97 38.93 -11.51
C GLY A 264 21.84 40.39 -11.08
N THR A 265 22.91 41.17 -11.25
CA THR A 265 22.80 42.63 -11.24
C THR A 265 21.78 43.03 -12.30
N THR A 266 20.64 43.58 -11.92
CA THR A 266 19.73 44.25 -12.86
C THR A 266 20.46 45.47 -13.40
N VAL A 267 21.10 45.35 -14.57
CA VAL A 267 21.47 46.51 -15.38
C VAL A 267 20.21 46.93 -16.13
N PRO A 268 19.66 48.14 -15.91
CA PRO A 268 18.44 48.59 -16.55
C PRO A 268 18.76 49.10 -17.96
N THR A 269 19.11 48.21 -18.88
CA THR A 269 19.22 48.56 -20.30
C THR A 269 18.83 47.38 -21.18
N SER A 270 17.75 47.58 -21.94
CA SER A 270 17.28 46.75 -23.06
C SER A 270 16.46 45.49 -22.72
N THR A 271 15.13 45.67 -22.73
CA THR A 271 14.07 44.88 -23.42
C THR A 271 14.16 43.34 -23.59
N ASN A 272 14.95 42.60 -22.80
CA ASN A 272 14.87 41.13 -22.74
C ASN A 272 15.10 40.65 -21.30
N THR A 273 14.02 40.44 -20.56
CA THR A 273 14.04 39.77 -19.25
C THR A 273 14.29 38.27 -19.44
N SER A 274 15.56 37.85 -19.50
CA SER A 274 15.91 36.44 -19.32
C SER A 274 15.65 36.05 -17.88
N SER A 275 14.51 35.40 -17.64
CA SER A 275 14.21 34.71 -16.38
C SER A 275 15.31 33.69 -16.11
N ILE A 276 16.06 33.90 -15.02
CA ILE A 276 17.08 32.95 -14.57
C ILE A 276 16.33 31.72 -14.05
N ILE A 277 16.46 30.59 -14.76
CA ILE A 277 15.86 29.31 -14.37
C ILE A 277 16.56 28.82 -13.10
N GLY A 278 15.91 28.97 -11.94
CA GLY A 278 16.33 28.32 -10.70
C GLY A 278 16.21 26.80 -10.84
N THR A 279 17.17 26.05 -10.32
CA THR A 279 17.04 24.59 -10.22
C THR A 279 15.98 24.27 -9.16
N GLN A 280 15.00 23.46 -9.54
CA GLN A 280 13.96 22.96 -8.64
C GLN A 280 14.16 21.47 -8.46
N SER A 281 14.30 21.02 -7.22
CA SER A 281 14.19 19.60 -6.88
C SER A 281 12.71 19.29 -6.66
N VAL A 282 12.22 18.28 -7.36
CA VAL A 282 10.82 17.83 -7.29
C VAL A 282 10.79 16.43 -6.70
N GLU A 283 9.96 16.24 -5.70
CA GLU A 283 9.67 14.95 -5.09
C GLU A 283 8.20 14.61 -5.30
N TYR A 284 7.93 13.37 -5.69
CA TYR A 284 6.55 12.91 -5.85
C TYR A 284 6.00 12.41 -4.51
N ARG A 285 4.78 12.85 -4.19
CA ARG A 285 4.03 12.40 -3.01
C ARG A 285 2.69 11.85 -3.45
N ASP A 286 2.29 10.74 -2.84
CA ASP A 286 1.04 10.07 -3.14
C ASP A 286 -0.11 10.68 -2.33
N ALA A 287 -1.11 11.20 -3.04
CA ALA A 287 -2.37 11.68 -2.47
C ALA A 287 -3.49 10.70 -2.84
N GLY A 288 -4.21 10.18 -1.85
CA GLY A 288 -5.24 9.17 -2.02
C GLY A 288 -5.44 8.33 -0.78
N ILE A 289 -5.98 7.13 -0.96
CA ILE A 289 -6.37 6.22 0.12
C ILE A 289 -5.43 5.02 0.13
N ILE A 290 -4.79 4.78 1.26
CA ILE A 290 -3.90 3.65 1.48
C ILE A 290 -4.40 2.87 2.69
N LEU A 291 -4.76 1.61 2.47
CA LEU A 291 -5.14 0.69 3.54
C LEU A 291 -4.13 -0.45 3.58
N THR A 292 -3.48 -0.60 4.72
CA THR A 292 -2.62 -1.73 5.04
C THR A 292 -3.25 -2.50 6.19
N VAL A 293 -3.39 -3.81 6.04
CA VAL A 293 -4.00 -4.65 7.07
C VAL A 293 -3.33 -6.01 7.19
N THR A 294 -3.19 -6.50 8.41
CA THR A 294 -2.73 -7.86 8.71
C THR A 294 -3.74 -8.51 9.65
N PRO A 295 -4.49 -9.53 9.20
CA PRO A 295 -5.49 -10.18 10.02
C PRO A 295 -4.96 -11.42 10.73
N ARG A 296 -5.55 -11.72 11.87
CA ARG A 296 -5.36 -12.96 12.61
C ARG A 296 -6.72 -13.45 13.09
N ILE A 297 -7.05 -14.71 12.78
CA ILE A 297 -8.40 -15.24 12.98
C ILE A 297 -8.36 -16.18 14.19
N GLY A 298 -9.17 -15.90 15.21
CA GLY A 298 -9.35 -16.78 16.36
C GLY A 298 -10.22 -18.00 16.03
N GLU A 299 -10.18 -19.03 16.87
CA GLU A 299 -11.06 -20.20 16.71
C GLU A 299 -12.54 -19.87 16.89
N ARG A 300 -12.87 -18.86 17.71
CA ARG A 300 -14.25 -18.42 18.00
C ARG A 300 -14.82 -17.42 17.00
N GLY A 301 -14.22 -17.28 15.82
CA GLY A 301 -14.64 -16.30 14.81
C GLY A 301 -14.35 -14.84 15.18
N THR A 302 -13.52 -14.62 16.20
CA THR A 302 -12.93 -13.32 16.49
C THR A 302 -11.83 -13.02 15.48
N VAL A 303 -11.72 -11.79 15.03
CA VAL A 303 -10.68 -11.32 14.11
C VAL A 303 -9.88 -10.23 14.82
N ALA A 304 -8.60 -10.48 15.02
CA ALA A 304 -7.64 -9.47 15.40
C ALA A 304 -7.07 -8.85 14.12
N LEU A 305 -7.02 -7.53 14.05
CA LEU A 305 -6.59 -6.78 12.88
C LEU A 305 -5.55 -5.74 13.31
N ASP A 306 -4.38 -5.81 12.68
CA ASP A 306 -3.42 -4.71 12.70
C ASP A 306 -3.65 -3.86 11.44
N ILE A 307 -4.06 -2.62 11.63
CA ILE A 307 -4.54 -1.74 10.55
C ILE A 307 -3.75 -0.44 10.56
N LYS A 308 -3.34 -0.02 9.36
CA LYS A 308 -2.82 1.31 9.07
C LYS A 308 -3.62 1.88 7.91
N GLN A 309 -4.49 2.84 8.22
CA GLN A 309 -5.34 3.54 7.26
C GLN A 309 -4.81 4.96 7.09
N GLU A 310 -4.52 5.34 5.84
CA GLU A 310 -4.07 6.68 5.46
C GLU A 310 -5.00 7.26 4.38
N VAL A 311 -5.42 8.50 4.58
CA VAL A 311 -6.22 9.29 3.63
C VAL A 311 -5.52 10.63 3.43
N ASN A 312 -4.94 10.80 2.26
CA ASN A 312 -4.23 11.99 1.85
C ASN A 312 -5.07 12.75 0.84
N ASP A 313 -5.53 13.93 1.23
CA ASP A 313 -6.33 14.80 0.36
C ASP A 313 -5.49 15.94 -0.21
N ILE A 314 -5.79 16.36 -1.44
CA ILE A 314 -5.08 17.40 -2.15
C ILE A 314 -5.70 18.75 -1.78
N GLY A 315 -4.92 19.61 -1.14
CA GLY A 315 -5.29 20.97 -0.77
C GLY A 315 -4.89 22.01 -1.80
N THR A 316 -4.94 23.28 -1.40
CA THR A 316 -4.62 24.42 -2.26
C THR A 316 -3.11 24.62 -2.40
N ALA A 317 -2.70 25.26 -3.51
CA ALA A 317 -1.31 25.64 -3.75
C ALA A 317 -0.84 26.68 -2.72
N THR A 318 0.28 26.41 -2.06
CA THR A 318 0.81 27.28 -1.00
C THR A 318 2.03 28.07 -1.53
N PRO A 319 2.06 29.41 -1.41
CA PRO A 319 3.26 30.21 -1.69
C PRO A 319 4.42 29.85 -0.74
N PRO A 320 5.71 29.94 -1.15
CA PRO A 320 6.24 30.55 -2.37
C PRO A 320 6.46 29.60 -3.55
N THR A 321 6.44 28.28 -3.33
CA THR A 321 6.74 27.27 -4.37
C THR A 321 5.56 26.95 -5.27
N GLY A 322 4.32 27.30 -4.88
CA GLY A 322 3.11 26.94 -5.61
C GLY A 322 2.78 25.45 -5.55
N SER A 323 3.45 24.69 -4.67
CA SER A 323 3.16 23.27 -4.45
C SER A 323 1.81 23.10 -3.75
N LEU A 324 1.06 22.08 -4.13
CA LEU A 324 -0.21 21.71 -3.50
C LEU A 324 0.05 21.24 -2.07
N SER A 325 -0.73 21.72 -1.11
CA SER A 325 -0.72 21.17 0.25
C SER A 325 -1.34 19.77 0.25
N ILE A 326 -0.86 18.87 1.13
CA ILE A 326 -1.48 17.56 1.33
C ILE A 326 -2.01 17.50 2.76
N THR A 327 -3.31 17.27 2.89
CA THR A 327 -3.93 17.02 4.20
C THR A 327 -3.92 15.53 4.47
N LYS A 328 -3.02 15.10 5.34
CA LYS A 328 -2.87 13.69 5.72
C LYS A 328 -3.70 13.36 6.96
N ARG A 329 -4.51 12.30 6.86
CA ARG A 329 -5.29 11.69 7.95
C ARG A 329 -4.83 10.25 8.09
N GLU A 330 -4.28 9.88 9.24
CA GLU A 330 -3.70 8.56 9.46
C GLU A 330 -4.21 7.96 10.77
N ALA A 331 -4.56 6.67 10.74
CA ALA A 331 -4.93 5.88 11.90
C ALA A 331 -4.19 4.54 11.86
N GLU A 332 -3.38 4.27 12.89
CA GLU A 332 -2.67 3.01 13.09
C GLU A 332 -3.11 2.40 14.42
N THR A 333 -3.69 1.20 14.37
CA THR A 333 -4.27 0.55 15.55
C THR A 333 -4.31 -0.96 15.40
N SER A 334 -4.37 -1.65 16.54
CA SER A 334 -4.61 -3.09 16.63
C SER A 334 -5.91 -3.31 17.37
N VAL A 335 -6.89 -3.92 16.72
CA VAL A 335 -8.24 -4.11 17.27
C VAL A 335 -8.67 -5.56 17.16
N VAL A 336 -9.56 -5.96 18.07
CA VAL A 336 -10.13 -7.30 18.10
C VAL A 336 -11.64 -7.18 18.08
N LEU A 337 -12.27 -7.80 17.09
CA LEU A 337 -13.72 -7.73 16.89
C LEU A 337 -14.27 -9.04 16.35
N LEU A 338 -15.58 -9.24 16.43
CA LEU A 338 -16.22 -10.46 15.93
C LEU A 338 -16.49 -10.36 14.43
N ASN A 339 -16.63 -11.53 13.79
CA ASN A 339 -17.03 -11.64 12.39
C ASN A 339 -18.36 -10.91 12.12
N ASN A 340 -18.43 -10.14 11.03
CA ASN A 340 -19.57 -9.31 10.60
C ASN A 340 -20.01 -8.22 11.59
N GLN A 341 -19.14 -7.81 12.51
CA GLN A 341 -19.42 -6.65 13.37
C GLN A 341 -18.65 -5.43 12.90
N THR A 342 -19.34 -4.29 12.86
CA THR A 342 -18.71 -3.01 12.57
C THR A 342 -18.19 -2.38 13.86
N LEU A 343 -16.91 -2.00 13.87
CA LEU A 343 -16.28 -1.29 14.96
C LEU A 343 -15.84 0.11 14.51
N VAL A 344 -16.06 1.11 15.35
CA VAL A 344 -15.46 2.44 15.16
C VAL A 344 -13.99 2.35 15.58
N LEU A 345 -13.07 2.53 14.62
CA LEU A 345 -11.62 2.58 14.90
C LEU A 345 -11.23 3.90 15.57
N GLY A 346 -11.90 4.97 15.18
CA GLY A 346 -11.65 6.30 15.71
C GLY A 346 -12.42 7.38 14.95
N GLY A 347 -12.28 8.61 15.45
CA GLY A 347 -12.83 9.78 14.80
C GLY A 347 -12.23 11.06 15.37
N LEU A 348 -12.39 12.15 14.64
CA LEU A 348 -11.94 13.49 15.03
C LEU A 348 -13.09 14.46 14.82
N ILE A 349 -13.40 15.26 15.84
CA ILE A 349 -14.30 16.40 15.70
C ILE A 349 -13.45 17.64 15.97
N LYS A 350 -13.35 18.50 14.97
CA LYS A 350 -12.69 19.79 15.04
C LYS A 350 -13.73 20.87 14.85
N ASP A 351 -13.79 21.81 15.77
CA ASP A 351 -14.63 23.00 15.69
C ASP A 351 -13.75 24.22 15.90
N LYS A 352 -13.71 25.12 14.92
CA LYS A 352 -12.95 26.36 14.97
C LYS A 352 -13.88 27.52 14.66
N LEU A 353 -14.06 28.38 15.65
CA LEU A 353 -14.84 29.60 15.56
C LEU A 353 -13.91 30.82 15.63
N ASP A 354 -13.73 31.49 14.50
CA ASP A 354 -12.99 32.75 14.41
C ASP A 354 -13.97 33.92 14.38
N ARG A 355 -13.92 34.76 15.42
CA ARG A 355 -14.71 35.99 15.50
C ARG A 355 -13.80 37.22 15.39
N THR A 356 -13.89 37.93 14.27
CA THR A 356 -13.17 39.19 14.06
C THR A 356 -14.14 40.36 14.15
N THR A 357 -13.87 41.32 15.03
CA THR A 357 -14.63 42.58 15.11
C THR A 357 -13.70 43.75 14.82
N ARG A 358 -14.06 44.59 13.84
CA ARG A 358 -13.36 45.83 13.47
C ARG A 358 -14.33 46.99 13.58
N GLY A 359 -13.85 48.20 13.82
CA GLY A 359 -14.73 49.37 13.89
C GLY A 359 -14.08 50.57 14.55
N ILE A 360 -14.85 51.65 14.66
CA ILE A 360 -14.42 52.89 15.31
C ILE A 360 -14.31 52.62 16.83
N PRO A 361 -13.15 52.90 17.47
CA PRO A 361 -13.00 52.79 18.93
C PRO A 361 -14.11 53.57 19.65
N TRP A 362 -14.56 53.07 20.81
CA TRP A 362 -15.71 53.58 21.59
C TRP A 362 -17.09 53.39 20.93
N LEU A 363 -17.26 53.82 19.69
CA LEU A 363 -18.56 53.82 19.00
C LEU A 363 -19.05 52.40 18.65
N LYS A 364 -18.11 51.48 18.37
CA LYS A 364 -18.41 50.07 18.10
C LYS A 364 -18.94 49.30 19.32
N ASP A 365 -18.70 49.80 20.53
CA ASP A 365 -19.00 49.12 21.79
C ASP A 365 -20.36 49.53 22.39
N ILE A 366 -21.04 50.51 21.79
CA ILE A 366 -22.39 50.93 22.20
C ILE A 366 -23.40 49.82 21.85
N PRO A 367 -24.26 49.37 22.79
CA PRO A 367 -25.30 48.39 22.49
C PRO A 367 -26.24 48.94 21.40
N ILE A 368 -26.68 48.07 20.48
CA ILE A 368 -27.55 48.38 19.33
C ILE A 368 -26.87 49.26 18.26
N LEU A 369 -26.28 50.39 18.63
CA LEU A 369 -25.62 51.33 17.71
C LEU A 369 -24.26 50.82 17.20
N GLY A 370 -23.59 49.92 17.93
CA GLY A 370 -22.30 49.36 17.55
C GLY A 370 -22.32 48.57 16.23
N TYR A 371 -23.48 48.06 15.81
CA TYR A 371 -23.65 47.42 14.50
C TYR A 371 -23.51 48.41 13.33
N LEU A 372 -23.79 49.70 13.56
CA LEU A 372 -23.66 50.75 12.55
C LEU A 372 -22.21 51.25 12.41
N PHE A 373 -21.38 51.10 13.44
CA PHE A 373 -20.02 51.67 13.50
C PHE A 373 -18.90 50.62 13.50
N GLY A 374 -19.24 49.37 13.18
CA GLY A 374 -18.30 48.27 13.14
C GLY A 374 -18.70 47.17 12.17
N THR A 375 -17.75 46.29 11.92
CA THR A 375 -17.89 45.09 11.11
C THR A 375 -17.59 43.87 11.96
N ARG A 376 -18.43 42.84 11.84
CA ARG A 376 -18.24 41.54 12.46
C ARG A 376 -18.09 40.50 11.37
N ILE A 377 -17.08 39.66 11.51
CA ILE A 377 -16.80 38.51 10.66
C ILE A 377 -16.82 37.29 11.58
N TYR A 378 -17.66 36.32 11.24
CA TYR A 378 -17.77 35.04 11.90
C TYR A 378 -17.38 33.96 10.89
N THR A 379 -16.29 33.27 11.16
CA THR A 379 -15.84 32.13 10.36
C THR A 379 -15.94 30.87 11.22
N ILE A 380 -16.63 29.85 10.71
CA ILE A 380 -16.86 28.57 11.37
C ILE A 380 -16.25 27.50 10.48
N ASP A 381 -15.23 26.80 10.97
CA ASP A 381 -14.68 25.62 10.30
C ASP A 381 -14.94 24.40 11.18
N LYS A 382 -15.89 23.55 10.78
CA LYS A 382 -16.19 22.29 11.45
C LYS A 382 -15.76 21.11 10.59
N THR A 383 -15.10 20.13 11.19
CA THR A 383 -14.69 18.89 10.53
C THR A 383 -15.00 17.71 11.43
N GLU A 384 -15.75 16.73 10.91
CA GLU A 384 -16.08 15.49 11.60
C GLU A 384 -15.60 14.32 10.75
N LEU A 385 -14.64 13.55 11.28
CA LEU A 385 -14.09 12.35 10.66
C LEU A 385 -14.48 11.13 11.47
N LEU A 386 -14.94 10.07 10.80
CA LEU A 386 -15.25 8.78 11.41
C LEU A 386 -14.66 7.65 10.56
N ILE A 387 -13.96 6.74 11.20
CA ILE A 387 -13.38 5.55 10.57
C ILE A 387 -14.01 4.30 11.20
N LEU A 388 -14.67 3.51 10.35
CA LEU A 388 -15.35 2.28 10.71
C LEU A 388 -14.70 1.10 10.00
N ILE A 389 -14.71 -0.07 10.63
CA ILE A 389 -14.21 -1.31 10.02
C ILE A 389 -15.18 -2.46 10.23
N THR A 390 -15.34 -3.29 9.20
CA THR A 390 -16.15 -4.50 9.24
C THR A 390 -15.34 -5.67 8.64
N PRO A 391 -14.98 -6.69 9.43
CA PRO A 391 -14.33 -7.88 8.95
C PRO A 391 -15.35 -8.98 8.67
N ARG A 392 -15.11 -9.71 7.59
CA ARG A 392 -15.94 -10.83 7.16
C ARG A 392 -15.06 -12.04 6.87
N VAL A 393 -15.10 -13.04 7.75
CA VAL A 393 -14.33 -14.28 7.61
C VAL A 393 -14.96 -15.17 6.56
N ILE A 394 -14.13 -15.69 5.66
CA ILE A 394 -14.50 -16.55 4.53
C ILE A 394 -13.83 -17.90 4.77
N GLY A 395 -14.65 -18.93 4.99
CA GLY A 395 -14.18 -20.28 5.31
C GLY A 395 -14.19 -21.23 4.12
N THR A 396 -15.07 -21.00 3.14
CA THR A 396 -15.25 -21.90 1.99
C THR A 396 -15.18 -21.15 0.67
N ALA A 397 -14.82 -21.86 -0.41
CA ALA A 397 -14.85 -21.31 -1.77
C ALA A 397 -16.26 -20.89 -2.20
N LEU A 398 -17.29 -21.56 -1.66
CA LEU A 398 -18.69 -21.20 -1.90
C LEU A 398 -19.03 -19.83 -1.28
N ASP A 399 -18.56 -19.56 -0.06
CA ASP A 399 -18.75 -18.26 0.59
C ASP A 399 -18.07 -17.14 -0.22
N ALA A 400 -16.85 -17.39 -0.72
CA ALA A 400 -16.14 -16.43 -1.57
C ALA A 400 -16.90 -16.13 -2.87
N ALA A 401 -17.49 -17.16 -3.50
CA ALA A 401 -18.32 -17.00 -4.70
C ALA A 401 -19.59 -16.18 -4.41
N GLN A 402 -20.27 -16.46 -3.28
CA GLN A 402 -21.45 -15.70 -2.86
C GLN A 402 -21.12 -14.23 -2.58
N ILE A 403 -19.98 -13.95 -1.97
CA ILE A 403 -19.51 -12.58 -1.71
C ILE A 403 -19.25 -11.87 -3.04
N THR A 404 -18.54 -12.52 -3.95
CA THR A 404 -18.26 -11.98 -5.29
C THR A 404 -19.56 -11.69 -6.05
N ASP A 405 -20.53 -12.60 -5.97
CA ASP A 405 -21.85 -12.41 -6.57
C ASP A 405 -22.63 -11.26 -5.93
N SER A 406 -22.56 -11.11 -4.61
CA SER A 406 -23.21 -10.01 -3.90
C SER A 406 -22.58 -8.65 -4.22
N MET A 407 -21.25 -8.59 -4.31
CA MET A 407 -20.50 -7.39 -4.71
C MET A 407 -20.79 -7.01 -6.16
N ARG A 408 -20.88 -8.00 -7.05
CA ARG A 408 -21.29 -7.81 -8.45
C ARG A 408 -22.70 -7.22 -8.54
N LYS A 409 -23.68 -7.84 -7.86
CA LYS A 409 -25.07 -7.36 -7.83
C LYS A 409 -25.22 -5.98 -7.20
N ALA A 410 -24.41 -5.66 -6.20
CA ALA A 410 -24.41 -4.35 -5.56
C ALA A 410 -23.91 -3.23 -6.49
N ASN A 411 -23.09 -3.58 -7.49
CA ASN A 411 -22.47 -2.62 -8.42
C ASN A 411 -22.82 -2.94 -9.89
N PRO A 412 -24.05 -2.64 -10.35
CA PRO A 412 -24.51 -2.96 -11.70
C PRO A 412 -23.72 -2.27 -12.83
N GLN A 413 -22.94 -1.24 -12.50
CA GLN A 413 -22.01 -0.59 -13.43
C GLN A 413 -20.91 -1.55 -13.92
N PHE A 414 -20.51 -2.55 -13.10
CA PHE A 414 -19.51 -3.54 -13.50
C PHE A 414 -20.08 -4.75 -14.23
N ASP A 415 -21.41 -4.97 -14.21
CA ASP A 415 -22.03 -6.13 -14.87
C ASP A 415 -21.70 -6.21 -16.36
N LYS A 416 -21.60 -5.06 -17.03
CA LYS A 416 -21.23 -4.99 -18.46
C LYS A 416 -19.76 -5.39 -18.70
N THR A 417 -18.85 -4.99 -17.81
CA THR A 417 -17.42 -5.31 -17.90
C THR A 417 -17.14 -6.78 -17.62
N PHE A 418 -17.87 -7.40 -16.68
CA PHE A 418 -17.71 -8.82 -16.36
C PHE A 418 -18.28 -9.75 -17.45
N GLN A 419 -19.24 -9.30 -18.25
CA GLN A 419 -19.76 -10.05 -19.40
C GLN A 419 -18.77 -10.08 -20.58
N GLU A 420 -17.90 -9.07 -20.69
CA GLU A 420 -16.85 -9.02 -21.72
C GLU A 420 -15.59 -9.82 -21.35
N ILE A 421 -15.48 -10.32 -20.11
CA ILE A 421 -14.38 -11.22 -19.75
C ILE A 421 -14.62 -12.55 -20.48
N PRO A 422 -13.70 -12.99 -21.36
CA PRO A 422 -13.84 -14.29 -22.01
C PRO A 422 -13.91 -15.36 -20.92
N ALA A 423 -15.06 -16.01 -20.81
CA ALA A 423 -15.22 -17.16 -19.94
C ALA A 423 -14.13 -18.17 -20.31
N LEU A 424 -13.28 -18.52 -19.35
CA LEU A 424 -12.38 -19.65 -19.53
C LEU A 424 -13.22 -20.86 -19.93
N PRO A 425 -12.85 -21.59 -21.00
CA PRO A 425 -13.61 -22.76 -21.41
C PRO A 425 -13.72 -23.70 -20.21
N PRO A 426 -14.91 -24.29 -19.95
CA PRO A 426 -15.04 -25.24 -18.86
C PRO A 426 -14.04 -26.36 -19.10
N THR A 427 -13.09 -26.53 -18.18
CA THR A 427 -12.27 -27.74 -18.13
C THR A 427 -13.21 -28.90 -17.85
N SER A 428 -13.57 -29.61 -18.91
CA SER A 428 -14.43 -30.79 -18.86
C SER A 428 -13.83 -31.83 -17.90
N PRO A 429 -14.52 -32.22 -16.82
CA PRO A 429 -14.09 -33.34 -16.00
C PRO A 429 -14.53 -34.63 -16.71
N GLY A 430 -13.65 -35.18 -17.54
CA GLY A 430 -14.03 -36.36 -18.33
C GLY A 430 -12.96 -36.88 -19.28
N ALA A 431 -11.70 -36.96 -18.86
CA ALA A 431 -10.73 -37.82 -19.54
C ALA A 431 -10.67 -39.17 -18.80
N THR A 432 -11.68 -40.00 -19.05
CA THR A 432 -11.66 -41.43 -18.74
C THR A 432 -10.38 -42.05 -19.30
N THR A 433 -9.66 -42.76 -18.44
CA THR A 433 -8.59 -43.73 -18.78
C THR A 433 -8.90 -44.49 -20.07
N PRO A 434 -7.97 -44.63 -21.03
CA PRO A 434 -8.18 -45.46 -22.21
C PRO A 434 -8.32 -46.93 -21.79
N ARG A 435 -9.55 -47.45 -21.86
CA ARG A 435 -9.80 -48.89 -21.85
C ARG A 435 -9.43 -49.44 -23.22
N ALA A 436 -8.54 -50.44 -23.24
CA ALA A 436 -8.10 -51.14 -24.44
C ALA A 436 -9.30 -51.69 -25.25
N PRO A 437 -9.36 -51.46 -26.57
CA PRO A 437 -10.38 -52.09 -27.41
C PRO A 437 -9.89 -53.48 -27.87
N GLY A 438 -10.63 -54.51 -27.45
CA GLY A 438 -10.56 -55.84 -28.04
C GLY A 438 -11.63 -56.00 -29.13
N GLY A 439 -11.25 -56.66 -30.22
CA GLY A 439 -12.16 -57.36 -31.14
C GLY A 439 -12.58 -56.59 -32.40
N ALA A 440 -11.92 -56.87 -33.53
CA ALA A 440 -12.38 -56.51 -34.87
C ALA A 440 -12.72 -57.78 -35.67
N PRO A 441 -13.80 -57.82 -36.47
CA PRO A 441 -13.93 -58.74 -37.60
C PRO A 441 -13.57 -58.04 -38.92
N ALA A 442 -13.07 -58.85 -39.86
CA ALA A 442 -12.40 -58.46 -41.10
C ALA A 442 -13.34 -58.02 -42.25
N PRO A 443 -12.81 -57.29 -43.25
CA PRO A 443 -13.31 -57.33 -44.62
C PRO A 443 -12.30 -57.94 -45.62
N ARG A 444 -12.86 -58.52 -46.69
CA ARG A 444 -12.24 -59.37 -47.73
C ARG A 444 -11.70 -58.53 -48.91
N ALA A 445 -10.62 -59.02 -49.54
CA ALA A 445 -9.77 -58.52 -50.64
C ALA A 445 -10.49 -58.22 -52.00
N VAL A 446 -9.93 -57.67 -53.10
CA VAL A 446 -8.62 -57.67 -53.85
C VAL A 446 -8.70 -56.56 -54.97
N PRO A 447 -7.81 -56.33 -55.99
CA PRO A 447 -6.34 -56.54 -56.18
C PRO A 447 -5.56 -55.32 -56.76
N VAL A 448 -4.21 -55.39 -56.75
CA VAL A 448 -3.28 -54.58 -57.60
C VAL A 448 -2.15 -55.50 -58.10
N PRO A 449 -1.71 -55.43 -59.39
CA PRO A 449 -0.62 -56.26 -59.90
C PRO A 449 0.79 -55.61 -59.85
N GLU A 450 1.79 -56.43 -59.46
CA GLU A 450 3.22 -56.60 -59.83
C GLU A 450 4.14 -55.38 -60.13
N ALA A 451 5.42 -55.27 -59.74
CA ALA A 451 6.57 -56.22 -59.79
C ALA A 451 7.78 -55.75 -58.89
N PRO A 452 9.05 -56.26 -59.00
CA PRO A 452 9.73 -57.10 -58.00
C PRO A 452 10.94 -56.47 -57.25
N ALA A 453 11.53 -57.26 -56.33
CA ALA A 453 12.43 -56.93 -55.21
C ALA A 453 13.92 -56.56 -55.51
N ILE A 454 14.56 -55.85 -54.55
CA ILE A 454 16.02 -55.56 -54.48
C ILE A 454 16.52 -55.81 -53.01
N PRO A 455 17.73 -56.40 -52.80
CA PRO A 455 18.17 -57.05 -51.53
C PRO A 455 18.78 -56.13 -50.44
N PRO A 456 18.98 -56.64 -49.19
CA PRO A 456 19.32 -55.82 -48.01
C PRO A 456 20.83 -55.48 -47.84
N PRO A 457 21.16 -54.41 -47.06
CA PRO A 457 22.53 -53.95 -46.86
C PRO A 457 23.32 -54.73 -45.78
N PRO A 458 24.67 -54.76 -45.86
CA PRO A 458 25.53 -55.57 -45.00
C PRO A 458 25.91 -54.93 -43.65
N SER A 459 26.20 -55.82 -42.68
CA SER A 459 26.65 -55.55 -41.30
C SER A 459 28.09 -55.01 -41.23
N VAL A 460 28.31 -53.97 -40.41
CA VAL A 460 29.63 -53.33 -40.19
C VAL A 460 30.35 -53.95 -38.97
N ALA A 461 31.64 -54.24 -39.14
CA ALA A 461 32.57 -54.85 -38.18
C ALA A 461 33.30 -53.80 -37.29
N PRO A 462 33.88 -54.17 -36.13
CA PRO A 462 34.35 -53.23 -35.10
C PRO A 462 35.71 -52.53 -35.37
N PRO A 463 36.01 -51.42 -34.67
CA PRO A 463 37.12 -50.51 -34.97
C PRO A 463 38.51 -50.94 -34.43
N PRO A 464 39.62 -50.46 -35.05
CA PRO A 464 41.00 -50.77 -34.66
C PRO A 464 41.54 -49.94 -33.47
N PRO A 465 42.64 -50.37 -32.80
CA PRO A 465 43.13 -49.79 -31.53
C PRO A 465 44.02 -48.54 -31.66
N ALA A 466 44.11 -47.79 -30.55
CA ALA A 466 44.72 -46.46 -30.40
C ALA A 466 46.27 -46.44 -30.32
N PRO A 467 46.93 -45.32 -30.70
CA PRO A 467 48.37 -45.15 -30.57
C PRO A 467 48.81 -44.70 -29.14
N PRO A 468 50.06 -45.00 -28.72
CA PRO A 468 50.54 -44.76 -27.36
C PRO A 468 50.97 -43.30 -27.10
N PRO A 469 51.02 -42.87 -25.82
CA PRO A 469 51.39 -41.51 -25.42
C PRO A 469 52.90 -41.26 -25.50
N ALA A 470 53.28 -40.10 -26.04
CA ALA A 470 54.65 -39.59 -25.94
C ALA A 470 54.84 -38.86 -24.60
N ARG A 471 56.05 -38.99 -24.07
CA ARG A 471 56.53 -38.60 -22.75
C ARG A 471 56.81 -37.11 -22.61
#